data_AF-A0A397SMY6-F1
#
_entry.id   AF-A0A397SMY6-F1
#
_cell.length_a   1.000
_cell.length_b   1.000
_cell.length_c   1.000
_cell.angle_alpha   90.00
_cell.angle_beta   90.00
_cell.angle_gamma   90.00
#
_symmetry.space_group_name_H-M   'P 1'
#
loop_
_entity.id
_entity.type
_entity.pdbx_description
1 polymer ?
#
loop_
_entity_poly.entity_id
_entity_poly.type
_entity_poly.pdbx_seq_one_letter_code
_entity_poly.pdbx_strand_id
1 'polypeptide(L)'
;MSQSSDISVKIDEIDVEIDDEKNIATDIKKNDKPHNGKPITMIEVSPNGTYLVTYSPEDNSFIGWNVTNVDDVADMDEFQLKPDDYHHTTEYSTYTYKICVSDDKKLTFFPVVLLV
;
A
#
# COMPACT_ATOMS: atom_id res chain seq x y z
N MET A 1 37.74 20.88 24.00
CA MET A 1 37.50 19.46 24.27
C MET A 1 36.02 19.32 24.56
N SER A 2 35.24 18.77 23.62
CA SER A 2 33.80 18.59 23.82
C SER A 2 33.58 17.27 24.58
N GLN A 3 32.89 17.34 25.72
CA GLN A 3 32.43 16.16 26.44
C GLN A 3 31.25 15.55 25.69
N SER A 4 31.35 14.27 25.35
CA SER A 4 30.20 13.46 24.93
C SER A 4 29.52 12.94 26.19
N SER A 5 28.24 13.26 26.39
CA SER A 5 27.43 12.66 27.45
C SER A 5 26.70 11.45 26.88
N ASP A 6 27.01 10.25 27.38
CA ASP A 6 26.29 9.04 27.04
C ASP A 6 24.91 9.03 27.71
N ILE A 7 23.85 9.00 26.89
CA ILE A 7 22.47 8.82 27.35
C ILE A 7 22.25 7.32 27.56
N SER A 8 22.01 6.91 28.81
CA SER A 8 21.57 5.56 29.15
C SER A 8 20.09 5.59 29.51
N VAL A 9 19.25 4.96 28.68
CA VAL A 9 17.83 4.78 28.95
C VAL A 9 17.66 3.49 29.75
N LYS A 10 17.09 3.59 30.95
CA LYS A 10 16.68 2.42 31.74
C LYS A 10 15.33 1.96 31.21
N ILE A 11 15.24 0.70 30.79
CA ILE A 11 13.99 0.04 30.45
C ILE A 11 13.48 -0.54 31.77
N ASP A 12 12.44 0.06 32.34
CA ASP A 12 11.73 -0.56 33.45
C ASP A 12 10.99 -1.79 32.92
N GLU A 13 11.22 -2.94 33.53
CA GLU A 13 10.49 -4.18 33.22
C GLU A 13 8.99 -3.93 33.40
N ILE A 14 8.24 -3.99 32.30
CA ILE A 14 6.78 -4.00 32.34
C ILE A 14 6.36 -5.44 32.59
N ASP A 15 6.02 -5.76 33.84
CA ASP A 15 5.30 -6.99 34.17
C ASP A 15 3.87 -6.88 33.64
N VAL A 16 3.64 -7.48 32.47
CA VAL A 16 2.30 -7.68 31.94
C VAL A 16 1.76 -8.97 32.54
N GLU A 17 1.00 -8.85 33.63
CA GLU A 17 0.11 -9.93 34.06
C GLU A 17 -0.96 -10.12 32.98
N ILE A 18 -0.85 -11.20 32.21
CA ILE A 18 -1.85 -11.62 31.24
C ILE A 18 -2.98 -12.28 32.03
N ASP A 19 -4.02 -11.52 32.34
CA ASP A 19 -5.31 -12.08 32.73
C ASP A 19 -5.98 -12.64 31.47
N ASP A 20 -6.03 -13.96 31.39
CA ASP A 20 -6.58 -14.78 30.30
C ASP A 20 -8.11 -14.58 30.17
N GLU A 21 -8.61 -13.38 29.87
CA GLU A 21 -9.98 -13.16 29.36
C GLU A 21 -10.29 -11.71 28.97
N LYS A 22 -9.45 -11.07 28.14
CA LYS A 22 -9.91 -9.94 27.31
C LYS A 22 -9.45 -10.08 25.87
N ASN A 23 -10.31 -10.71 25.08
CA ASN A 23 -10.41 -10.48 23.64
C ASN A 23 -10.65 -8.98 23.40
N ILE A 24 -9.58 -8.18 23.37
CA ILE A 24 -9.60 -6.89 22.70
C ILE A 24 -9.42 -7.19 21.22
N ALA A 25 -10.44 -7.81 20.61
CA ALA A 25 -10.62 -7.74 19.19
C ALA A 25 -10.86 -6.26 18.89
N THR A 26 -9.79 -5.53 18.59
CA THR A 26 -9.93 -4.29 17.84
C THR A 26 -10.47 -4.73 16.48
N ASP A 27 -11.79 -4.68 16.33
CA ASP A 27 -12.49 -4.72 15.05
C ASP A 27 -12.04 -3.50 14.22
N ILE A 28 -10.80 -3.51 13.75
CA ILE A 28 -10.36 -2.68 12.64
C ILE A 28 -11.13 -3.26 11.48
N LYS A 29 -12.28 -2.66 11.14
CA LYS A 29 -13.03 -2.97 9.93
C LYS A 29 -12.07 -2.84 8.75
N LYS A 30 -11.49 -3.96 8.31
CA LYS A 30 -10.75 -4.02 7.05
C LYS A 30 -11.75 -3.63 5.97
N ASN A 31 -11.51 -2.49 5.35
CA ASN A 31 -12.31 -2.09 4.22
C ASN A 31 -11.78 -2.86 3.01
N ASP A 32 -12.51 -3.88 2.57
CA ASP A 32 -12.11 -4.71 1.41
C ASP A 32 -12.17 -3.94 0.09
N LYS A 33 -12.58 -2.67 0.11
CA LYS A 33 -12.51 -1.80 -1.06
C LYS A 33 -11.06 -1.46 -1.39
N PRO A 34 -10.70 -1.44 -2.69
CA PRO A 34 -9.42 -0.89 -3.14
C PRO A 34 -9.13 0.47 -2.50
N HIS A 35 -7.88 0.67 -2.08
CA HIS A 35 -7.37 1.86 -1.43
C HIS A 35 -8.18 2.25 -0.19
N ASN A 36 -8.76 1.29 0.54
CA ASN A 36 -9.66 1.56 1.67
C ASN A 36 -10.80 2.54 1.30
N GLY A 37 -11.22 2.55 0.03
CA GLY A 37 -12.22 3.49 -0.51
C GLY A 37 -11.73 4.94 -0.65
N LYS A 38 -10.42 5.19 -0.56
CA LYS A 38 -9.80 6.50 -0.74
C LYS A 38 -9.69 6.89 -2.22
N PRO A 39 -9.62 8.19 -2.54
CA PRO A 39 -9.46 8.66 -3.90
C PRO A 39 -8.15 8.16 -4.54
N ILE A 40 -8.24 7.71 -5.78
CA ILE A 40 -7.08 7.38 -6.63
C ILE A 40 -6.65 8.66 -7.34
N THR A 41 -5.36 8.99 -7.28
CA THR A 41 -4.82 10.18 -7.96
C THR A 41 -3.88 9.85 -9.11
N MET A 42 -3.41 8.59 -9.20
CA MET A 42 -2.50 8.16 -10.25
C MET A 42 -2.82 6.74 -10.72
N ILE A 43 -2.74 6.56 -12.04
CA ILE A 43 -2.84 5.28 -12.76
C ILE A 43 -1.66 5.20 -13.70
N GLU A 44 -1.06 4.02 -13.81
CA GLU A 44 -0.07 3.69 -14.82
C GLU A 44 -0.37 2.32 -15.40
N VAL A 45 -0.27 2.23 -16.73
CA VAL A 45 -0.54 1.03 -17.51
C VAL A 45 0.79 0.48 -18.03
N SER A 46 0.93 -0.85 -18.02
CA SER A 46 2.12 -1.53 -18.50
C SER A 46 2.29 -1.36 -20.02
N PRO A 47 3.51 -1.55 -20.57
CA PRO A 47 3.78 -1.32 -21.99
C PRO A 47 2.85 -2.05 -22.97
N ASN A 48 2.46 -3.29 -22.65
CA ASN A 48 1.53 -4.08 -23.45
C ASN A 48 0.07 -3.98 -22.98
N GLY A 49 -0.22 -3.16 -21.97
CA GLY A 49 -1.57 -2.95 -21.46
C GLY A 49 -2.18 -4.14 -20.73
N THR A 50 -1.39 -5.14 -20.36
CA THR A 50 -1.85 -6.36 -19.68
C THR A 50 -1.95 -6.20 -18.16
N TYR A 51 -1.39 -5.11 -17.62
CA TYR A 51 -1.39 -4.82 -16.20
C TYR A 51 -1.46 -3.32 -15.96
N LEU A 52 -2.08 -2.90 -14.86
CA LEU A 52 -2.04 -1.51 -14.42
C LEU A 52 -1.91 -1.42 -12.90
N VAL A 53 -1.41 -0.29 -12.42
CA VAL A 53 -1.33 0.03 -11.00
C VAL A 53 -2.04 1.33 -10.72
N THR A 54 -2.83 1.35 -9.66
CA THR A 54 -3.48 2.54 -9.11
C THR A 54 -2.77 2.96 -7.81
N TYR A 55 -2.74 4.26 -7.52
CA TYR A 55 -2.17 4.81 -6.29
C TYR A 55 -3.14 5.78 -5.60
N SER A 56 -3.26 5.64 -4.29
CA SER A 56 -3.93 6.62 -3.42
C SER A 56 -2.94 7.23 -2.43
N PRO A 57 -2.76 8.56 -2.41
CA PRO A 57 -1.87 9.24 -1.48
C PRO A 57 -2.49 9.39 -0.08
N GLU A 58 -3.81 9.24 0.07
CA GLU A 58 -4.46 9.37 1.38
C GLU A 58 -4.20 8.18 2.31
N ASP A 59 -3.99 6.99 1.76
CA ASP A 59 -3.64 5.78 2.51
C ASP A 59 -2.31 5.16 2.05
N ASN A 60 -1.55 5.89 1.22
CA ASN A 60 -0.26 5.50 0.66
C ASN A 60 -0.25 4.10 0.02
N SER A 61 -1.36 3.68 -0.58
CA SER A 61 -1.50 2.32 -1.12
C SER A 61 -1.36 2.27 -2.64
N PHE A 62 -0.67 1.23 -3.10
CA PHE A 62 -0.58 0.82 -4.50
C PHE A 62 -1.35 -0.49 -4.68
N ILE A 63 -2.21 -0.55 -5.71
CA ILE A 63 -2.99 -1.76 -6.03
C ILE A 63 -2.76 -2.12 -7.49
N GLY A 64 -2.43 -3.38 -7.71
CA GLY A 64 -2.26 -3.97 -9.03
C GLY A 64 -3.54 -4.54 -9.60
N TRP A 65 -3.70 -4.50 -10.93
CA TRP A 65 -4.88 -5.00 -11.62
C TRP A 65 -4.47 -5.76 -12.87
N ASN A 66 -4.97 -7.00 -13.00
CA ASN A 66 -4.80 -7.77 -14.23
C ASN A 66 -5.79 -7.24 -15.28
N VAL A 67 -5.29 -6.94 -16.48
CA VAL A 67 -6.12 -6.53 -17.62
C VAL A 67 -6.23 -7.74 -18.55
N THR A 68 -7.40 -8.39 -18.54
CA THR A 68 -7.70 -9.50 -19.44
C THR A 68 -8.33 -8.97 -20.73
N ASN A 69 -7.93 -9.51 -21.88
CA ASN A 69 -8.50 -9.10 -23.16
C ASN A 69 -9.94 -9.61 -23.32
N VAL A 70 -10.74 -8.76 -23.94
CA VAL A 70 -12.19 -8.94 -24.15
C VAL A 70 -12.50 -10.11 -25.10
N ASP A 71 -11.54 -10.49 -25.94
CA ASP A 71 -11.71 -11.54 -26.94
C ASP A 71 -11.90 -12.94 -26.31
N ASP A 72 -11.55 -13.12 -25.04
CA ASP A 72 -11.68 -14.38 -24.30
C ASP A 72 -12.95 -14.47 -23.44
N VAL A 73 -13.79 -13.41 -23.42
CA VAL A 73 -14.93 -13.33 -22.50
C VAL A 73 -16.24 -13.38 -23.28
N ALA A 74 -16.87 -14.56 -23.30
CA ALA A 74 -18.20 -14.76 -23.89
C ALA A 74 -19.32 -14.00 -23.12
N ASP A 75 -19.02 -13.56 -21.90
CA ASP A 75 -19.96 -12.90 -20.99
C ASP A 75 -19.56 -11.43 -20.77
N MET A 76 -20.34 -10.51 -21.35
CA MET A 76 -20.14 -9.06 -21.24
C MET A 76 -20.25 -8.51 -19.80
N ASP A 77 -20.68 -9.33 -18.83
CA ASP A 77 -20.78 -8.98 -17.41
C ASP A 77 -19.43 -9.06 -16.66
N GLU A 78 -18.38 -9.65 -17.25
CA GLU A 78 -17.06 -9.82 -16.61
C GLU A 78 -16.05 -8.70 -16.93
N PHE A 79 -16.48 -7.57 -17.51
CA PHE A 79 -15.59 -6.44 -17.84
C PHE A 79 -15.00 -5.69 -16.62
N GLN A 80 -15.21 -6.20 -15.41
CA GLN A 80 -14.64 -5.63 -14.19
C GLN A 80 -13.20 -6.13 -13.99
N LEU A 81 -12.26 -5.20 -13.97
CA LEU A 81 -10.86 -5.48 -13.60
C LEU A 81 -10.82 -6.16 -12.25
N LYS A 82 -10.09 -7.29 -12.17
CA LYS A 82 -9.88 -8.01 -10.92
C LYS A 82 -8.57 -7.52 -10.30
N PRO A 83 -8.60 -6.99 -9.05
CA PRO A 83 -7.37 -6.63 -8.36
C PRO A 83 -6.49 -7.87 -8.20
N ASP A 84 -5.19 -7.69 -8.41
CA ASP A 84 -4.19 -8.70 -8.12
C ASP A 84 -3.91 -8.71 -6.61
N ASP A 85 -3.25 -9.77 -6.12
CA ASP A 85 -2.81 -9.86 -4.73
C ASP A 85 -1.70 -8.84 -4.39
N TYR A 86 -1.29 -8.02 -5.36
CA TYR A 86 -0.33 -6.93 -5.17
C TYR A 86 -0.96 -5.75 -4.43
N HIS A 87 -0.60 -5.63 -3.15
CA HIS A 87 -0.92 -4.50 -2.30
C HIS A 87 0.35 -4.03 -1.58
N HIS A 88 0.73 -2.77 -1.80
CA HIS A 88 1.90 -2.17 -1.15
C HIS A 88 1.52 -0.86 -0.45
N THR A 89 1.96 -0.71 0.79
CA THR A 89 1.77 0.52 1.59
C THR A 89 3.12 1.02 2.09
N THR A 90 3.34 2.33 2.04
CA THR A 90 4.56 2.95 2.57
C THR A 90 4.28 3.72 3.87
N GLU A 91 5.21 3.66 4.83
CA GLU A 91 5.07 4.33 6.13
C GLU A 91 5.46 5.82 6.09
N TYR A 92 6.11 6.28 5.03
CA TYR A 92 6.56 7.66 4.89
C TYR A 92 5.50 8.49 4.16
N SER A 93 5.19 9.67 4.70
CA SER A 93 4.38 10.69 4.03
C SER A 93 5.17 11.28 2.85
N THR A 94 5.29 10.51 1.78
CA THR A 94 5.97 10.89 0.55
C THR A 94 4.93 11.12 -0.52
N TYR A 95 5.05 12.23 -1.24
CA TYR A 95 4.21 12.45 -2.41
C TYR A 95 4.85 11.73 -3.60
N THR A 96 4.19 10.71 -4.12
CA THR A 96 4.67 10.03 -5.32
C THR A 96 4.26 10.85 -6.55
N TYR A 97 5.23 11.35 -7.31
CA TYR A 97 4.94 12.15 -8.50
C TYR A 97 4.95 11.32 -9.80
N LYS A 98 5.56 10.13 -9.77
CA LYS A 98 5.63 9.22 -10.91
C LYS A 98 5.71 7.76 -10.45
N ILE A 99 4.95 6.91 -11.13
CA ILE A 99 5.06 5.46 -11.10
C ILE A 99 5.37 4.95 -12.51
N CYS A 100 6.03 3.81 -12.60
CA CYS A 100 6.24 3.05 -13.82
C CYS A 100 5.94 1.58 -13.51
N VAL A 101 5.20 0.90 -14.37
CA VAL A 101 4.91 -0.53 -14.22
C VAL A 101 5.28 -1.30 -15.48
N SER A 102 5.88 -2.48 -15.33
CA SER A 102 6.19 -3.39 -16.43
C SER A 102 5.09 -4.43 -16.63
N ASP A 103 5.08 -5.10 -17.79
CA ASP A 103 4.18 -6.26 -18.01
C ASP A 103 4.51 -7.43 -17.06
N ASP A 104 5.77 -7.56 -16.61
CA ASP A 104 6.19 -8.50 -15.55
C ASP A 104 5.72 -8.09 -14.14
N LYS A 105 4.80 -7.13 -14.01
CA LYS A 105 4.28 -6.60 -12.74
C LYS A 105 5.32 -5.94 -11.82
N LYS A 106 6.45 -5.48 -12.35
CA LYS A 106 7.48 -4.75 -11.59
C LYS A 106 7.06 -3.29 -11.49
N LEU A 107 7.00 -2.77 -10.26
CA LEU A 107 6.67 -1.38 -9.96
C LEU A 107 7.93 -0.61 -9.55
N THR A 108 8.14 0.55 -10.18
CA THR A 108 9.11 1.56 -9.73
C THR A 108 8.36 2.86 -9.48
N PHE A 109 8.66 3.53 -8.37
CA PHE A 109 8.05 4.81 -8.03
C PHE A 109 9.09 5.81 -7.56
N PHE A 110 8.80 7.08 -7.80
CA PHE A 110 9.69 8.19 -7.45
C PHE A 110 9.02 9.06 -6.37
N PRO A 111 9.41 8.89 -5.10
CA PRO A 111 8.90 9.71 -4.02
C PRO A 111 9.57 11.09 -4.03
N VAL A 112 8.79 12.14 -3.78
CA VAL A 112 9.31 13.45 -3.39
C VAL A 112 9.39 13.49 -1.88
N VAL A 113 10.61 13.65 -1.35
CA VAL A 113 10.84 13.98 0.06
C VAL A 113 10.79 15.50 0.19
N LEU A 114 9.74 16.02 0.81
CA LEU A 114 9.70 17.42 1.23
C LEU A 114 10.56 17.56 2.49
N LEU A 115 11.77 18.10 2.34
CA LEU A 115 12.56 18.57 3.48
C LEU A 115 11.92 19.87 3.98
N VAL A 116 11.31 19.82 5.17
CA VAL A 116 10.80 20.97 5.91
C VAL A 116 11.82 21.47 6.92
#